data_AF-A0A956DKV9-F1
#
_entry.id   AF-A0A956DKV9-F1
#
_cell.length_a   1.000
_cell.length_b   1.000
_cell.length_c   1.000
_cell.angle_alpha   90.00
_cell.angle_beta   90.00
_cell.angle_gamma   90.00
#
_symmetry.space_group_name_H-M   'P 1'
#
loop_
_entity.id
_entity.type
_entity.pdbx_description
1 polymer ?
#
loop_
_entity_poly.entity_id
_entity_poly.type
_entity_poly.pdbx_seq_one_letter_code
_entity_poly.pdbx_strand_id
1 'polypeptide(L)'
;MSFRTALAISLLALVVPSGASANVAAPPPRHAGRMTAAQPVGKTPLAVAHETLTFTCDEVDGEPQCLFEARYTIDNPSDAPVSQVAAFVSLRSSGVQITLDGRDARSPLDAAERAAITTVLGSDPRHESPGRQDPGEGVVLHGMRFTLAPHARAELVARGVTYPEKNLVFEEGYVVSGNRGRHLLLGTDTPRRRHYDFDYLIAPIRSWASVGPIDIEIRHPTGWSLWGGAIAHDTGHRAELVPAGERDGRAVARLTIPPGGGADVLSFGFDDDPIPIFHGGPMVGIGGVVGSGSELRMRFGWEFAAPEYLVWGVSADTNFTDRVVITPSGDFTLPHLFFVIPSLSLGAGLPIVVTPNPTVGVRLESAITFFPVGFAASVDIFPGVSKPDPHRIDWTLLARFSL
;
A
#
# COMPACT_ATOMS: atom_id res chain seq x y z
N MET A 1 48.56 3.36 -21.41
CA MET A 1 47.21 3.97 -21.40
C MET A 1 46.92 4.44 -20.00
N SER A 2 46.68 5.74 -19.79
CA SER A 2 46.54 6.30 -18.45
C SER A 2 45.14 6.04 -17.88
N PHE A 3 45.06 5.84 -16.56
CA PHE A 3 43.83 5.56 -15.82
C PHE A 3 42.71 6.61 -16.07
N ARG A 4 43.09 7.81 -16.50
CA ARG A 4 42.18 8.91 -16.89
C ARG A 4 41.41 8.63 -18.19
N THR A 5 41.94 7.83 -19.11
CA THR A 5 41.27 7.51 -20.38
C THR A 5 40.22 6.40 -20.21
N ALA A 6 40.40 5.48 -19.26
CA ALA A 6 39.41 4.46 -18.94
C ALA A 6 38.18 5.03 -18.23
N LEU A 7 38.38 5.97 -17.29
CA LEU A 7 37.29 6.63 -16.55
C LEU A 7 36.40 7.50 -17.46
N ALA A 8 36.99 8.16 -18.47
CA ALA A 8 36.26 9.02 -19.41
C ALA A 8 35.40 8.22 -20.41
N ILE A 9 35.83 7.02 -20.80
CA ILE A 9 35.06 6.14 -21.70
C ILE A 9 33.88 5.49 -20.96
N SER A 10 34.05 5.15 -19.68
CA SER A 10 32.94 4.66 -18.84
C SER A 10 31.90 5.73 -18.52
N LEU A 11 32.30 7.00 -18.35
CA LEU A 11 31.34 8.11 -18.14
C LEU A 11 30.58 8.49 -19.42
N LEU A 12 31.17 8.36 -20.61
CA LEU A 12 30.48 8.68 -21.88
C LEU A 12 29.46 7.61 -22.29
N ALA A 13 29.63 6.36 -21.86
CA ALA A 13 28.68 5.28 -22.11
C ALA A 13 27.38 5.40 -21.27
N LEU A 14 27.36 6.27 -20.24
CA LEU A 14 26.20 6.50 -19.36
C LEU A 14 25.25 7.62 -19.84
N VAL A 15 25.55 8.30 -20.95
CA VAL A 15 24.78 9.48 -21.41
C VAL A 15 24.13 9.27 -22.79
N VAL A 16 24.04 8.03 -23.29
CA VAL A 16 23.22 7.75 -24.49
C VAL A 16 21.81 7.39 -24.04
N PRO A 17 20.79 8.26 -24.22
CA PRO A 17 19.41 7.91 -23.97
C PRO A 17 19.00 6.87 -25.03
N SER A 18 19.10 5.61 -24.66
CA SER A 18 18.53 4.51 -25.43
C SER A 18 17.03 4.56 -25.17
N GLY A 19 16.27 5.19 -26.06
CA GLY A 19 14.82 5.09 -26.06
C GLY A 19 14.41 3.65 -26.30
N ALA A 20 14.22 2.89 -25.23
CA ALA A 20 13.59 1.59 -25.25
C ALA A 20 12.11 1.77 -24.90
N SER A 21 11.27 1.94 -25.91
CA SER A 21 9.83 1.73 -25.80
C SER A 21 9.54 0.24 -25.90
N ALA A 22 9.54 -0.44 -24.76
CA ALA A 22 9.04 -1.81 -24.65
C ALA A 22 7.59 -1.77 -24.16
N ASN A 23 6.66 -1.88 -25.11
CA ASN A 23 5.25 -2.15 -24.82
C ASN A 23 5.12 -3.57 -24.26
N VAL A 24 4.91 -3.68 -22.96
CA VAL A 24 4.08 -4.74 -22.38
C VAL A 24 3.21 -4.04 -21.35
N ALA A 25 1.98 -3.74 -21.76
CA ALA A 25 0.95 -3.33 -20.81
C ALA A 25 0.73 -4.52 -19.87
N ALA A 26 1.32 -4.45 -18.67
CA ALA A 26 0.82 -5.21 -17.56
C ALA A 26 -0.64 -4.76 -17.37
N PRO A 27 -1.64 -5.65 -17.39
CA PRO A 27 -2.94 -5.27 -16.88
C PRO A 27 -2.68 -4.81 -15.43
N PRO A 28 -3.14 -3.62 -15.02
CA PRO A 28 -3.06 -3.29 -13.60
C PRO A 28 -3.81 -4.40 -12.85
N PRO A 29 -3.23 -5.01 -11.80
CA PRO A 29 -3.99 -5.81 -10.86
C PRO A 29 -4.77 -4.82 -10.00
N ARG A 30 -5.70 -4.12 -10.64
CA ARG A 30 -6.72 -3.31 -10.00
C ARG A 30 -8.02 -4.01 -10.38
N HIS A 31 -8.94 -4.07 -9.44
CA HIS A 31 -10.24 -4.74 -9.53
C HIS A 31 -10.27 -6.11 -8.82
N ALA A 32 -9.93 -6.11 -7.53
CA ALA A 32 -10.72 -6.90 -6.60
C ALA A 32 -12.08 -6.20 -6.42
N GLY A 33 -13.16 -6.97 -6.28
CA GLY A 33 -14.42 -6.44 -5.75
C GLY A 33 -15.34 -5.62 -6.67
N ARG A 34 -15.28 -5.72 -8.00
CA ARG A 34 -16.37 -5.16 -8.85
C ARG A 34 -17.67 -5.96 -8.66
N MET A 35 -18.37 -5.71 -7.57
CA MET A 35 -19.79 -6.02 -7.47
C MET A 35 -20.51 -5.06 -8.41
N THR A 36 -21.25 -5.62 -9.34
CA THR A 36 -22.07 -4.86 -10.27
C THR A 36 -23.32 -4.38 -9.55
N ALA A 37 -23.73 -3.18 -9.92
CA ALA A 37 -24.99 -2.58 -9.52
C ALA A 37 -26.17 -3.51 -9.83
N ALA A 38 -26.87 -3.91 -8.78
CA ALA A 38 -28.14 -4.60 -8.86
C ALA A 38 -29.20 -3.76 -9.60
N GLN A 39 -29.91 -4.33 -10.59
CA GLN A 39 -31.01 -3.62 -11.26
C GLN A 39 -32.32 -3.75 -10.45
N PRO A 40 -33.03 -2.65 -10.16
CA PRO A 40 -34.21 -2.70 -9.32
C PRO A 40 -35.37 -3.47 -10.00
N VAL A 41 -35.93 -4.47 -9.31
CA VAL A 41 -37.09 -5.27 -9.77
C VAL A 41 -38.42 -4.52 -9.55
N GLY A 42 -38.40 -3.37 -8.87
CA GLY A 42 -39.50 -2.42 -8.80
C GLY A 42 -39.08 -1.15 -8.07
N LYS A 43 -39.58 0.01 -8.52
CA LYS A 43 -39.36 1.27 -7.80
C LYS A 43 -40.30 1.35 -6.60
N THR A 44 -39.78 1.56 -5.40
CA THR A 44 -40.61 1.96 -4.25
C THR A 44 -41.12 3.38 -4.47
N PRO A 45 -42.36 3.72 -4.07
CA PRO A 45 -42.86 5.10 -4.12
C PRO A 45 -42.19 6.01 -3.07
N LEU A 46 -41.40 5.45 -2.15
CA LEU A 46 -40.65 6.21 -1.16
C LEU A 46 -39.42 6.90 -1.79
N ALA A 47 -39.08 8.07 -1.27
CA ALA A 47 -37.93 8.86 -1.70
C ALA A 47 -36.85 8.88 -0.61
N VAL A 48 -35.58 8.83 -1.00
CA VAL A 48 -34.45 9.13 -0.09
C VAL A 48 -34.09 10.59 -0.30
N ALA A 49 -34.38 11.44 0.69
CA ALA A 49 -34.04 12.86 0.61
C ALA A 49 -32.56 13.14 0.83
N HIS A 50 -31.90 12.31 1.63
CA HIS A 50 -30.47 12.44 1.96
C HIS A 50 -29.94 11.11 2.50
N GLU A 51 -28.69 10.79 2.17
CA GLU A 51 -27.94 9.71 2.80
C GLU A 51 -26.64 10.24 3.38
N THR A 52 -26.33 9.86 4.62
CA THR A 52 -25.02 10.06 5.22
C THR A 52 -24.40 8.69 5.48
N LEU A 53 -23.23 8.46 4.91
CA LEU A 53 -22.46 7.23 5.07
C LEU A 53 -21.15 7.55 5.79
N THR A 54 -20.97 6.96 6.97
CA THR A 54 -19.75 7.17 7.75
C THR A 54 -19.03 5.85 7.97
N PHE A 55 -17.71 5.88 7.82
CA PHE A 55 -16.81 4.79 8.18
C PHE A 55 -15.80 5.30 9.20
N THR A 56 -15.67 4.59 10.32
CA THR A 56 -14.60 4.80 11.28
C THR A 56 -13.77 3.54 11.35
N CYS A 57 -12.58 3.61 10.78
CA CYS A 57 -11.68 2.48 10.61
C CYS A 57 -10.56 2.49 11.66
N ASP A 58 -10.15 1.29 12.08
CA ASP A 58 -9.09 1.08 13.07
C ASP A 58 -8.46 -0.31 12.90
N GLU A 59 -7.29 -0.53 13.51
CA GLU A 59 -6.67 -1.86 13.60
C GLU A 59 -7.09 -2.53 14.90
N VAL A 60 -7.69 -3.72 14.80
CA VAL A 60 -8.03 -4.56 15.96
C VAL A 60 -7.46 -5.96 15.74
N ASP A 61 -6.70 -6.42 16.73
CA ASP A 61 -6.00 -7.72 16.69
C ASP A 61 -5.11 -7.92 15.44
N GLY A 62 -4.56 -6.82 14.90
CA GLY A 62 -3.69 -6.84 13.73
C GLY A 62 -4.42 -6.84 12.38
N GLU A 63 -5.75 -6.71 12.38
CA GLU A 63 -6.57 -6.60 11.17
C GLU A 63 -7.38 -5.29 11.17
N PRO A 64 -7.49 -4.61 10.03
CA PRO A 64 -8.33 -3.43 9.92
C PRO A 64 -9.80 -3.81 9.94
N GLN A 65 -10.57 -2.99 10.64
CA GLN A 65 -12.02 -3.06 10.71
C GLN A 65 -12.60 -1.67 10.58
N CYS A 66 -13.79 -1.54 9.99
CA CYS A 66 -14.51 -0.27 9.95
C CYS A 66 -15.88 -0.42 10.60
N LEU A 67 -16.16 0.44 11.59
CA LEU A 67 -17.51 0.71 12.01
C LEU A 67 -18.19 1.54 10.91
N PHE A 68 -19.26 1.02 10.33
CA PHE A 68 -20.06 1.74 9.35
C PHE A 68 -21.38 2.20 9.97
N GLU A 69 -21.84 3.37 9.53
CA GLU A 69 -23.20 3.86 9.75
C GLU A 69 -23.72 4.47 8.45
N ALA A 70 -24.79 3.87 7.91
CA ALA A 70 -25.56 4.39 6.79
C ALA A 70 -26.89 4.95 7.31
N ARG A 71 -27.08 6.26 7.18
CA ARG A 71 -28.24 7.00 7.67
C ARG A 71 -29.02 7.58 6.50
N TYR A 72 -30.27 7.17 6.36
CA TYR A 72 -31.18 7.58 5.31
C TYR A 72 -32.28 8.46 5.90
N THR A 73 -32.47 9.63 5.31
CA THR A 73 -33.71 10.41 5.51
C THR A 73 -34.68 10.01 4.41
N ILE A 74 -35.77 9.34 4.79
CA ILE A 74 -36.76 8.78 3.87
C ILE A 74 -38.05 9.56 3.96
N ASP A 75 -38.65 9.86 2.81
CA ASP A 75 -39.93 10.54 2.68
C ASP A 75 -40.95 9.63 1.97
N ASN A 76 -42.20 9.62 2.43
CA ASN A 76 -43.34 9.09 1.68
C ASN A 76 -44.09 10.26 1.00
N PRO A 77 -43.83 10.56 -0.29
CA PRO A 77 -44.49 11.69 -0.97
C PRO A 77 -45.93 11.39 -1.38
N SER A 78 -46.45 10.18 -1.14
CA SER A 78 -47.77 9.76 -1.59
C SER A 78 -48.88 10.07 -0.59
N ASP A 79 -50.12 10.09 -1.09
CA ASP A 79 -51.33 10.31 -0.27
C ASP A 79 -51.81 9.05 0.47
N ALA A 80 -51.09 7.93 0.33
CA ALA A 80 -51.43 6.64 0.94
C ALA A 80 -50.30 6.13 1.84
N PRO A 81 -50.62 5.35 2.89
CA PRO A 81 -49.58 4.67 3.65
C PRO A 81 -48.86 3.66 2.75
N VAL A 82 -47.52 3.64 2.82
CA VAL A 82 -46.67 2.73 2.05
C VAL A 82 -46.01 1.76 3.00
N SER A 83 -46.20 0.46 2.77
CA SER A 83 -45.48 -0.60 3.48
C SER A 83 -44.37 -1.15 2.59
N GLN A 84 -43.17 -1.26 3.13
CA GLN A 84 -41.99 -1.69 2.40
C GLN A 84 -41.34 -2.89 3.08
N VAL A 85 -40.95 -3.86 2.26
CA VAL A 85 -39.98 -4.90 2.61
C VAL A 85 -38.68 -4.54 1.91
N ALA A 86 -37.58 -4.48 2.67
CA ALA A 86 -36.26 -4.17 2.14
C ALA A 86 -35.20 -5.05 2.82
N ALA A 87 -33.97 -5.00 2.32
CA ALA A 87 -32.84 -5.61 2.99
C ALA A 87 -31.60 -4.75 2.88
N PHE A 88 -30.82 -4.71 3.96
CA PHE A 88 -29.45 -4.25 3.92
C PHE A 88 -28.57 -5.42 3.49
N VAL A 89 -27.82 -5.23 2.42
CA VAL A 89 -26.93 -6.25 1.85
C VAL A 89 -25.55 -6.01 2.40
N SER A 90 -24.95 -7.02 3.02
CA SER A 90 -23.60 -6.90 3.54
C SER A 90 -22.73 -8.07 3.10
N LEU A 91 -21.46 -7.77 2.87
CA LEU A 91 -20.39 -8.74 2.76
C LEU A 91 -19.53 -8.63 4.01
N ARG A 92 -19.26 -9.76 4.66
CA ARG A 92 -18.33 -9.81 5.81
C ARG A 92 -18.60 -8.70 6.83
N SER A 93 -19.86 -8.58 7.25
CA SER A 93 -20.26 -7.68 8.33
C SER A 93 -20.71 -8.44 9.56
N SER A 94 -20.55 -7.83 10.72
CA SER A 94 -20.99 -8.37 11.99
C SER A 94 -21.76 -7.32 12.80
N GLY A 95 -22.63 -7.78 13.68
CA GLY A 95 -23.37 -6.91 14.60
C GLY A 95 -24.32 -5.92 13.92
N VAL A 96 -24.81 -6.21 12.71
CA VAL A 96 -25.66 -5.29 11.96
C VAL A 96 -26.99 -5.03 12.68
N GLN A 97 -27.25 -3.75 12.94
CA GLN A 97 -28.48 -3.24 13.52
C GLN A 97 -29.14 -2.30 12.53
N ILE A 98 -30.47 -2.36 12.45
CA ILE A 98 -31.27 -1.54 11.54
C ILE A 98 -32.41 -0.94 12.33
N THR A 99 -32.52 0.38 12.36
CA THR A 99 -33.56 1.10 13.10
C THR A 99 -34.30 2.09 12.22
N LEU A 100 -35.59 2.25 12.45
CA LEU A 100 -36.43 3.32 11.91
C LEU A 100 -36.90 4.22 13.04
N ASP A 101 -36.56 5.51 13.01
CA ASP A 101 -36.82 6.48 14.08
C ASP A 101 -36.37 5.96 15.46
N GLY A 102 -35.20 5.29 15.48
CA GLY A 102 -34.60 4.69 16.68
C GLY A 102 -35.24 3.38 17.15
N ARG A 103 -36.27 2.86 16.49
CA ARG A 103 -36.89 1.56 16.81
C ARG A 103 -36.34 0.46 15.90
N ASP A 104 -36.14 -0.74 16.44
CA ASP A 104 -35.65 -1.88 15.64
C ASP A 104 -36.61 -2.17 14.47
N ALA A 105 -36.08 -2.10 13.25
CA ALA A 105 -36.83 -2.33 12.01
C ALA A 105 -36.50 -3.68 11.38
N ARG A 106 -35.62 -4.47 12.01
CA ARG A 106 -35.18 -5.78 11.49
C ARG A 106 -36.35 -6.76 11.49
N SER A 107 -36.49 -7.48 10.39
CA SER A 107 -37.48 -8.53 10.23
C SER A 107 -36.87 -9.66 9.39
N PRO A 108 -37.09 -10.95 9.74
CA PRO A 108 -36.73 -12.05 8.86
C PRO A 108 -37.39 -11.91 7.49
N LEU A 109 -36.62 -12.21 6.44
CA LEU A 109 -37.12 -12.35 5.07
C LEU A 109 -37.60 -13.79 4.86
N ASP A 110 -38.74 -13.96 4.23
CA ASP A 110 -39.16 -15.27 3.73
C ASP A 110 -38.37 -15.69 2.48
N ALA A 111 -38.61 -16.91 1.99
CA ALA A 111 -37.89 -17.46 0.85
C ALA A 111 -38.18 -16.71 -0.46
N ALA A 112 -39.40 -16.20 -0.65
CA ALA A 112 -39.81 -15.49 -1.85
C ALA A 112 -39.22 -14.07 -1.86
N GLU A 113 -39.27 -13.36 -0.73
CA GLU A 113 -38.64 -12.05 -0.54
C GLU A 113 -37.12 -12.12 -0.72
N ARG A 114 -36.49 -13.13 -0.11
CA ARG A 114 -35.06 -13.38 -0.29
C ARG A 114 -34.72 -13.61 -1.76
N ALA A 115 -35.46 -14.47 -2.46
CA ALA A 115 -35.23 -14.74 -3.88
C ALA A 115 -35.42 -13.50 -4.75
N ALA A 116 -36.44 -12.67 -4.47
CA ALA A 116 -36.68 -11.42 -5.19
C ALA A 116 -35.52 -10.43 -5.03
N ILE A 117 -35.01 -10.27 -3.80
CA ILE A 117 -33.88 -9.38 -3.49
C ILE A 117 -32.59 -9.93 -4.09
N THR A 118 -32.34 -11.24 -4.01
CA THR A 118 -31.15 -11.85 -4.64
C THR A 118 -31.18 -11.75 -6.15
N THR A 119 -32.35 -11.83 -6.80
CA THR A 119 -32.49 -11.65 -8.25
C THR A 119 -32.07 -10.24 -8.69
N VAL A 120 -32.42 -9.22 -7.90
CA VAL A 120 -31.95 -7.83 -8.09
C VAL A 120 -30.42 -7.79 -8.03
N LEU A 121 -29.82 -8.45 -7.04
CA LEU A 121 -28.37 -8.45 -6.80
C LEU A 121 -27.55 -9.25 -7.83
N GLY A 122 -28.11 -10.31 -8.41
CA GLY A 122 -27.37 -11.29 -9.23
C GLY A 122 -27.45 -11.13 -10.75
N SER A 123 -27.98 -10.01 -11.27
CA SER A 123 -28.37 -9.90 -12.70
C SER A 123 -27.37 -9.21 -13.65
N ASP A 124 -26.06 -9.10 -13.32
CA ASP A 124 -25.06 -8.68 -14.31
C ASP A 124 -24.11 -9.83 -14.76
N PRO A 125 -24.35 -10.43 -15.93
CA PRO A 125 -23.53 -11.51 -16.48
C PRO A 125 -22.16 -11.04 -17.03
N ARG A 126 -21.77 -9.76 -16.88
CA ARG A 126 -20.55 -9.22 -17.49
C ARG A 126 -19.27 -9.33 -16.64
N HIS A 127 -19.35 -9.83 -15.41
CA HIS A 127 -18.21 -9.89 -14.49
C HIS A 127 -17.98 -11.27 -13.83
N GLU A 128 -18.31 -12.35 -14.53
CA GLU A 128 -17.71 -13.66 -14.27
C GLU A 128 -16.23 -13.62 -14.65
N SER A 129 -15.36 -13.38 -13.67
CA SER A 129 -13.95 -13.70 -13.83
C SER A 129 -13.80 -15.23 -13.76
N PRO A 130 -13.11 -15.88 -14.72
CA PRO A 130 -12.95 -17.33 -14.70
C PRO A 130 -12.13 -17.73 -13.48
N GLY A 131 -12.76 -18.42 -12.52
CA GLY A 131 -12.12 -18.92 -11.30
C GLY A 131 -12.73 -18.42 -9.97
N ARG A 132 -13.75 -17.56 -10.00
CA ARG A 132 -14.42 -17.10 -8.76
C ARG A 132 -15.33 -18.20 -8.20
N GLN A 133 -15.12 -18.58 -6.94
CA GLN A 133 -16.10 -19.35 -6.16
C GLN A 133 -17.44 -18.61 -6.12
N ASP A 134 -18.53 -19.37 -6.08
CA ASP A 134 -19.91 -18.95 -6.21
C ASP A 134 -20.19 -17.57 -5.56
N PRO A 135 -20.74 -16.57 -6.29
CA PRO A 135 -21.04 -15.24 -5.75
C PRO A 135 -22.05 -15.21 -4.58
N GLY A 136 -22.61 -16.37 -4.20
CA GLY A 136 -23.50 -16.53 -3.04
C GLY A 136 -22.79 -16.84 -1.72
N GLU A 137 -21.51 -17.21 -1.72
CA GLU A 137 -20.80 -17.60 -0.50
C GLU A 137 -20.29 -16.35 0.24
N GLY A 138 -21.10 -15.81 1.16
CA GLY A 138 -20.71 -14.71 2.06
C GLY A 138 -21.59 -13.45 2.04
N VAL A 139 -22.60 -13.38 1.16
CA VAL A 139 -23.61 -12.31 1.17
C VAL A 139 -24.64 -12.56 2.26
N VAL A 140 -24.77 -11.62 3.20
CA VAL A 140 -25.79 -11.66 4.25
C VAL A 140 -26.85 -10.59 3.98
N LEU A 141 -28.11 -11.02 3.85
CA LEU A 141 -29.26 -10.14 3.72
C LEU A 141 -29.88 -9.89 5.10
N HIS A 142 -29.84 -8.65 5.55
CA HIS A 142 -30.50 -8.21 6.77
C HIS A 142 -31.85 -7.59 6.41
N GLY A 143 -32.91 -8.39 6.53
CA GLY A 143 -34.27 -7.95 6.22
C GLY A 143 -34.77 -6.86 7.16
N MET A 144 -35.60 -5.99 6.61
CA MET A 144 -36.31 -4.95 7.34
C MET A 144 -37.71 -4.77 6.78
N ARG A 145 -38.65 -4.42 7.67
CA ARG A 145 -40.04 -4.12 7.29
C ARG A 145 -40.51 -2.88 8.02
N PHE A 146 -41.16 -1.99 7.30
CA PHE A 146 -41.71 -0.77 7.88
C PHE A 146 -42.87 -0.20 7.05
N THR A 147 -43.65 0.67 7.69
CA THR A 147 -44.75 1.39 7.06
C THR A 147 -44.62 2.87 7.36
N LEU A 148 -44.72 3.71 6.33
CA LEU A 148 -44.76 5.16 6.47
C LEU A 148 -46.16 5.67 6.16
N ALA A 149 -46.68 6.55 7.02
CA ALA A 149 -47.93 7.25 6.76
C ALA A 149 -47.80 8.18 5.54
N PRO A 150 -48.91 8.62 4.92
CA PRO A 150 -48.88 9.63 3.87
C PRO A 150 -48.09 10.86 4.30
N HIS A 151 -47.24 11.39 3.43
CA HIS A 151 -46.43 12.61 3.68
C HIS A 151 -45.49 12.54 4.89
N ALA A 152 -45.25 11.34 5.45
CA ALA A 152 -44.37 11.16 6.59
C ALA A 152 -42.89 11.15 6.17
N ARG A 153 -42.05 11.66 7.06
CA ARG A 153 -40.60 11.55 7.03
C ARG A 153 -40.14 10.64 8.15
N ALA A 154 -39.16 9.79 7.88
CA ALA A 154 -38.53 8.93 8.88
C ALA A 154 -37.03 8.82 8.66
N GLU A 155 -36.31 8.44 9.72
CA GLU A 155 -34.88 8.18 9.69
C GLU A 155 -34.62 6.67 9.77
N LEU A 156 -34.03 6.11 8.72
CA LEU A 156 -33.57 4.72 8.69
C LEU A 156 -32.05 4.69 8.89
N VAL A 157 -31.58 3.93 9.88
CA VAL A 157 -30.15 3.81 10.19
C VAL A 157 -29.76 2.35 10.16
N ALA A 158 -28.75 2.01 9.37
CA ALA A 158 -28.06 0.72 9.39
C ALA A 158 -26.64 0.91 9.92
N ARG A 159 -26.27 0.17 10.97
CA ARG A 159 -24.94 0.25 11.58
C ARG A 159 -24.37 -1.13 11.86
N GLY A 160 -23.05 -1.26 11.78
CA GLY A 160 -22.36 -2.52 12.08
C GLY A 160 -20.85 -2.40 11.88
N VAL A 161 -20.16 -3.53 11.99
CA VAL A 161 -18.72 -3.62 11.70
C VAL A 161 -18.56 -4.35 10.37
N THR A 162 -17.75 -3.80 9.47
CA THR A 162 -17.36 -4.44 8.21
C THR A 162 -15.85 -4.73 8.20
N TYR A 163 -15.48 -5.85 7.58
CA TYR A 163 -14.09 -6.30 7.47
C TYR A 163 -13.66 -6.26 6.00
N PRO A 164 -12.52 -5.63 5.68
CA PRO A 164 -12.04 -5.53 4.32
C PRO A 164 -11.58 -6.88 3.77
N GLU A 165 -11.59 -6.99 2.45
CA GLU A 165 -10.87 -8.07 1.78
C GLU A 165 -9.36 -7.79 1.89
N LYS A 166 -8.62 -8.83 2.31
CA LYS A 166 -7.17 -8.76 2.43
C LYS A 166 -6.58 -9.24 1.11
N ASN A 167 -6.11 -8.30 0.30
CA ASN A 167 -5.43 -8.61 -0.93
C ASN A 167 -3.92 -8.58 -0.72
N LEU A 168 -3.25 -9.69 -1.05
CA LEU A 168 -1.79 -9.73 -1.13
C LEU A 168 -1.39 -9.24 -2.52
N VAL A 169 -0.97 -7.98 -2.60
CA VAL A 169 -0.41 -7.45 -3.85
C VAL A 169 1.05 -7.88 -3.93
N PHE A 170 1.37 -8.71 -4.92
CA PHE A 170 2.75 -8.99 -5.30
C PHE A 170 3.19 -7.90 -6.28
N GLU A 171 4.00 -6.94 -5.84
CA GLU A 171 4.61 -5.90 -6.70
C GLU A 171 5.75 -6.45 -7.59
N GLU A 172 5.87 -7.76 -7.77
CA GLU A 172 7.00 -8.36 -8.48
C GLU A 172 6.86 -8.22 -10.00
N GLY A 173 7.42 -7.13 -10.53
CA GLY A 173 7.88 -7.05 -11.93
C GLY A 173 9.26 -7.72 -12.12
N TYR A 174 9.84 -7.60 -13.31
CA TYR A 174 11.19 -8.12 -13.63
C TYR A 174 12.35 -7.36 -12.93
N VAL A 175 12.06 -6.56 -11.90
CA VAL A 175 13.02 -5.71 -11.20
C VAL A 175 13.23 -6.29 -9.81
N VAL A 176 14.47 -6.65 -9.48
CA VAL A 176 14.84 -7.09 -8.13
C VAL A 176 15.43 -5.91 -7.38
N SER A 177 14.92 -5.64 -6.17
CA SER A 177 15.43 -4.53 -5.35
C SER A 177 16.94 -4.67 -5.10
N GLY A 178 17.62 -3.55 -4.88
CA GLY A 178 19.07 -3.53 -4.61
C GLY A 178 19.45 -4.46 -3.46
N ASN A 179 18.66 -4.42 -2.37
CA ASN A 179 18.84 -5.26 -1.18
C ASN A 179 18.66 -6.76 -1.48
N ARG A 180 17.56 -7.16 -2.12
CA ARG A 180 17.30 -8.58 -2.45
C ARG A 180 18.33 -9.15 -3.40
N GLY A 181 18.77 -8.36 -4.39
CA GLY A 181 19.82 -8.79 -5.31
C GLY A 181 21.14 -9.08 -4.58
N ARG A 182 21.50 -8.24 -3.60
CA ARG A 182 22.72 -8.41 -2.79
C ARG A 182 22.63 -9.58 -1.81
N HIS A 183 21.47 -9.78 -1.18
CA HIS A 183 21.26 -10.76 -0.12
C HIS A 183 20.31 -11.87 -0.58
N LEU A 184 20.77 -12.71 -1.51
CA LEU A 184 19.90 -13.72 -2.13
C LEU A 184 19.36 -14.76 -1.14
N LEU A 185 20.07 -15.06 -0.05
CA LEU A 185 19.70 -16.13 0.88
C LEU A 185 18.94 -15.60 2.10
N LEU A 186 19.31 -14.41 2.59
CA LEU A 186 18.77 -13.84 3.82
C LEU A 186 17.94 -12.57 3.61
N GLY A 187 17.99 -11.99 2.41
CA GLY A 187 17.21 -10.82 2.05
C GLY A 187 15.73 -11.12 2.13
N THR A 188 14.97 -10.26 2.82
CA THR A 188 13.51 -10.36 2.81
C THR A 188 12.95 -9.72 1.55
N ASP A 189 11.91 -10.35 0.99
CA ASP A 189 11.09 -9.74 -0.03
C ASP A 189 10.41 -8.46 0.50
N THR A 190 9.86 -7.65 -0.42
CA THR A 190 9.08 -6.46 -0.09
C THR A 190 8.17 -6.78 1.09
N PRO A 191 8.26 -6.05 2.23
CA PRO A 191 7.32 -6.28 3.31
C PRO A 191 5.94 -6.16 2.69
N ARG A 192 5.13 -7.20 2.87
CA ARG A 192 3.82 -7.31 2.23
C ARG A 192 3.03 -6.08 2.61
N ARG A 193 2.94 -5.11 1.69
CA ARG A 193 1.98 -4.02 1.83
C ARG A 193 0.62 -4.67 1.94
N ARG A 194 0.02 -4.52 3.12
CA ARG A 194 -1.30 -5.07 3.36
C ARG A 194 -2.26 -4.07 2.73
N HIS A 195 -2.79 -4.47 1.58
CA HIS A 195 -3.81 -3.74 0.88
C HIS A 195 -5.16 -4.22 1.37
N TYR A 196 -5.98 -3.28 1.81
CA TYR A 196 -7.30 -3.56 2.33
C TYR A 196 -8.33 -2.84 1.50
N ASP A 197 -9.24 -3.60 0.89
CA ASP A 197 -10.28 -3.08 0.02
C ASP A 197 -11.64 -3.14 0.72
N PHE A 198 -12.39 -2.04 0.61
CA PHE A 198 -13.78 -1.91 1.03
C PHE A 198 -14.63 -1.51 -0.17
N ASP A 199 -15.69 -2.29 -0.39
CA ASP A 199 -16.72 -1.96 -1.38
C ASP A 199 -18.07 -1.79 -0.68
N TYR A 200 -18.74 -0.69 -1.02
CA TYR A 200 -20.09 -0.40 -0.59
C TYR A 200 -20.98 -0.20 -1.81
N LEU A 201 -22.03 -1.01 -1.91
CA LEU A 201 -23.00 -0.94 -2.99
C LEU A 201 -23.93 0.28 -2.81
N ILE A 202 -23.77 1.29 -3.66
CA ILE A 202 -24.67 2.46 -3.71
C ILE A 202 -25.86 2.15 -4.61
N ALA A 203 -25.64 1.44 -5.71
CA ALA A 203 -26.63 1.20 -6.75
C ALA A 203 -28.02 0.71 -6.28
N PRO A 204 -28.18 -0.13 -5.24
CA PRO A 204 -29.50 -0.51 -4.75
C PRO A 204 -30.40 0.68 -4.40
N ILE A 205 -29.83 1.85 -4.09
CA ILE A 205 -30.58 3.09 -3.83
C ILE A 205 -31.36 3.58 -5.06
N ARG A 206 -31.01 3.14 -6.27
CA ARG A 206 -31.76 3.44 -7.51
C ARG A 206 -33.15 2.78 -7.54
N SER A 207 -33.43 1.84 -6.63
CA SER A 207 -34.77 1.28 -6.43
C SER A 207 -35.77 2.25 -5.78
N TRP A 208 -35.30 3.41 -5.29
CA TRP A 208 -36.16 4.43 -4.67
C TRP A 208 -36.75 5.39 -5.71
N ALA A 209 -37.87 6.03 -5.36
CA ALA A 209 -38.57 6.97 -6.26
C ALA A 209 -37.66 8.14 -6.69
N SER A 210 -36.90 8.66 -5.73
CA SER A 210 -35.85 9.65 -5.94
C SER A 210 -34.77 9.51 -4.87
N VAL A 211 -33.58 10.03 -5.19
CA VAL A 211 -32.39 9.97 -4.32
C VAL A 211 -31.74 11.35 -4.31
N GLY A 212 -31.65 11.93 -3.11
CA GLY A 212 -30.95 13.18 -2.84
C GLY A 212 -29.42 13.00 -2.81
N PRO A 213 -28.69 13.95 -2.21
CA PRO A 213 -27.25 13.85 -2.12
C PRO A 213 -26.83 12.76 -1.11
N ILE A 214 -25.67 12.15 -1.38
CA ILE A 214 -25.03 11.17 -0.50
C ILE A 214 -23.73 11.79 0.01
N ASP A 215 -23.64 12.00 1.33
CA ASP A 215 -22.42 12.49 1.97
C ASP A 215 -21.66 11.32 2.60
N ILE A 216 -20.40 11.16 2.19
CA ILE A 216 -19.52 10.08 2.62
C ILE A 216 -18.40 10.69 3.46
N GLU A 217 -18.17 10.14 4.65
CA GLU A 217 -17.03 10.50 5.52
C GLU A 217 -16.30 9.23 5.97
N ILE A 218 -14.99 9.19 5.74
CA ILE A 218 -14.12 8.10 6.18
C ILE A 218 -13.11 8.65 7.17
N ARG A 219 -13.03 8.03 8.34
CA ARG A 219 -12.07 8.34 9.40
C ARG A 219 -11.13 7.16 9.58
N HIS A 220 -9.83 7.42 9.63
CA HIS A 220 -8.82 6.37 9.75
C HIS A 220 -7.60 6.83 10.57
N PRO A 221 -6.75 5.91 11.06
CA PRO A 221 -5.49 6.26 11.70
C PRO A 221 -4.60 7.12 10.78
N THR A 222 -3.91 8.10 11.35
CA THR A 222 -3.06 9.05 10.59
C THR A 222 -1.84 8.40 9.93
N GLY A 223 -1.43 7.21 10.39
CA GLY A 223 -0.37 6.42 9.77
C GLY A 223 -0.82 5.57 8.57
N TRP A 224 -2.12 5.54 8.25
CA TRP A 224 -2.62 4.83 7.07
C TRP A 224 -2.73 5.78 5.89
N SER A 225 -2.40 5.29 4.70
CA SER A 225 -2.70 6.02 3.47
C SER A 225 -4.05 5.53 2.90
N LEU A 226 -4.98 6.46 2.71
CA LEU A 226 -6.30 6.19 2.14
C LEU A 226 -6.30 6.54 0.65
N TRP A 227 -6.89 5.66 -0.14
CA TRP A 227 -7.22 5.93 -1.54
C TRP A 227 -8.63 5.43 -1.82
N GLY A 228 -9.29 5.94 -2.87
CA GLY A 228 -10.62 5.48 -3.21
C GLY A 228 -11.54 6.56 -3.76
N GLY A 229 -12.79 6.17 -4.00
CA GLY A 229 -13.82 7.06 -4.50
C GLY A 229 -15.10 6.32 -4.87
N ALA A 230 -16.09 7.07 -5.34
CA ALA A 230 -17.30 6.52 -5.93
C ALA A 230 -17.13 6.33 -7.43
N ILE A 231 -17.63 5.21 -7.96
CA ILE A 231 -17.52 4.82 -9.36
C ILE A 231 -18.94 4.66 -9.91
N ALA A 232 -19.20 5.32 -11.05
CA ALA A 232 -20.36 5.11 -11.89
C ALA A 232 -19.98 4.16 -13.03
N HIS A 233 -20.51 2.94 -13.07
CA HIS A 233 -20.09 1.93 -14.04
C HIS A 233 -20.60 2.21 -15.46
N ASP A 234 -21.76 2.87 -15.57
CA ASP A 234 -22.39 3.22 -16.84
C ASP A 234 -21.59 4.28 -17.64
N THR A 235 -20.98 5.23 -16.94
CA THR A 235 -20.25 6.37 -17.51
C THR A 235 -18.74 6.27 -17.34
N GLY A 236 -18.27 5.38 -16.45
CA GLY A 236 -16.88 5.30 -16.03
C GLY A 236 -16.43 6.51 -15.20
N HIS A 237 -17.34 7.41 -14.80
CA HIS A 237 -17.01 8.57 -14.00
C HIS A 237 -16.60 8.15 -12.59
N ARG A 238 -15.53 8.78 -12.07
CA ARG A 238 -15.01 8.54 -10.73
C ARG A 238 -14.96 9.85 -9.96
N ALA A 239 -15.62 9.85 -8.81
CA ALA A 239 -15.50 10.93 -7.83
C ALA A 239 -14.54 10.49 -6.73
N GLU A 240 -13.50 11.26 -6.47
CA GLU A 240 -12.43 10.88 -5.54
C GLU A 240 -12.74 11.32 -4.10
N LEU A 241 -12.28 10.52 -3.14
CA LEU A 241 -12.24 10.93 -1.74
C LEU A 241 -11.21 12.04 -1.56
N VAL A 242 -11.61 13.14 -0.92
CA VAL A 242 -10.74 14.29 -0.70
C VAL A 242 -10.36 14.38 0.78
N PRO A 243 -9.07 14.57 1.12
CA PRO A 243 -8.65 14.83 2.50
C PRO A 243 -9.37 16.06 3.07
N ALA A 244 -9.93 15.90 4.26
CA ALA A 244 -10.75 16.90 4.96
C ALA A 244 -10.16 17.30 6.33
N GLY A 245 -8.88 16.99 6.57
CA GLY A 245 -8.15 17.32 7.79
C GLY A 245 -8.16 16.18 8.81
N GLU A 246 -8.11 16.54 10.09
CA GLU A 246 -8.07 15.61 11.22
C GLU A 246 -9.22 15.89 12.18
N ARG A 247 -9.79 14.83 12.77
CA ARG A 247 -10.83 14.92 13.81
C ARG A 247 -10.60 13.81 14.83
N ASP A 248 -10.55 14.18 16.11
CA ASP A 248 -10.37 13.25 17.23
C ASP A 248 -9.14 12.33 17.08
N GLY A 249 -8.01 12.88 16.60
CA GLY A 249 -6.77 12.11 16.40
C GLY A 249 -6.75 11.24 15.14
N ARG A 250 -7.77 11.34 14.27
CA ARG A 250 -7.93 10.54 13.06
C ARG A 250 -7.95 11.41 11.82
N ALA A 251 -7.28 10.96 10.76
CA ALA A 251 -7.39 11.56 9.45
C ALA A 251 -8.81 11.37 8.90
N VAL A 252 -9.32 12.39 8.22
CA VAL A 252 -10.68 12.41 7.67
C VAL A 252 -10.62 12.63 6.17
N ALA A 253 -11.39 11.85 5.41
CA ALA A 253 -11.65 12.09 4.00
C ALA A 253 -13.15 12.17 3.74
N ARG A 254 -13.53 12.97 2.74
CA ARG A 254 -14.93 13.19 2.38
C ARG A 254 -15.17 13.08 0.88
N LEU A 255 -16.40 12.70 0.55
CA LEU A 255 -16.93 12.69 -0.80
C LEU A 255 -18.43 12.99 -0.74
N THR A 256 -18.92 13.89 -1.59
CA THR A 256 -20.35 14.13 -1.76
C THR A 256 -20.75 13.72 -3.17
N ILE A 257 -21.72 12.82 -3.27
CA ILE A 257 -22.33 12.42 -4.54
C ILE A 257 -23.60 13.28 -4.71
N PRO A 258 -23.68 14.11 -5.75
CA PRO A 258 -24.85 14.96 -5.96
C PRO A 258 -26.10 14.12 -6.28
N PRO A 259 -27.31 14.67 -6.11
CA PRO A 259 -28.54 14.01 -6.51
C PRO A 259 -28.48 13.57 -7.98
N GLY A 260 -28.80 12.30 -8.25
CA GLY A 260 -28.71 11.74 -9.60
C GLY A 260 -27.28 11.48 -10.12
N GLY A 261 -26.25 11.60 -9.27
CA GLY A 261 -24.83 11.49 -9.62
C GLY A 261 -24.34 10.11 -10.07
N GLY A 262 -25.23 9.12 -10.24
CA GLY A 262 -24.95 7.88 -10.97
C GLY A 262 -23.90 6.94 -10.34
N ALA A 263 -23.45 7.16 -9.11
CA ALA A 263 -22.52 6.25 -8.45
C ALA A 263 -23.18 4.89 -8.20
N ASP A 264 -22.44 3.82 -8.51
CA ASP A 264 -22.89 2.44 -8.33
C ASP A 264 -22.21 1.78 -7.12
N VAL A 265 -20.94 2.11 -6.92
CA VAL A 265 -20.11 1.53 -5.87
C VAL A 265 -19.23 2.62 -5.29
N LEU A 266 -19.14 2.68 -3.97
CA LEU A 266 -18.03 3.34 -3.27
C LEU A 266 -16.96 2.28 -3.02
N SER A 267 -15.77 2.50 -3.56
CA SER A 267 -14.62 1.61 -3.39
C SER A 267 -13.46 2.41 -2.81
N PHE A 268 -12.97 2.00 -1.65
CA PHE A 268 -11.84 2.64 -1.00
C PHE A 268 -10.97 1.61 -0.30
N GLY A 269 -9.72 1.96 -0.08
CA GLY A 269 -8.81 1.08 0.60
C GLY A 269 -7.73 1.81 1.37
N PHE A 270 -7.04 1.04 2.19
CA PHE A 270 -5.93 1.50 3.01
C PHE A 270 -4.68 0.72 2.64
N ASP A 271 -3.57 1.44 2.54
CA ASP A 271 -2.27 0.82 2.67
C ASP A 271 -1.76 1.09 4.08
N ASP A 272 -1.42 0.01 4.78
CA ASP A 272 -0.50 0.08 5.90
C ASP A 272 0.82 0.62 5.33
N ASP A 273 1.21 1.82 5.74
CA ASP A 273 2.42 2.51 5.26
C ASP A 273 3.54 2.49 6.32
N PRO A 274 3.96 1.32 6.85
CA PRO A 274 5.18 1.29 7.61
C PRO A 274 6.33 1.54 6.63
N ILE A 275 7.30 2.37 7.01
CA ILE A 275 8.54 2.50 6.24
C ILE A 275 9.08 1.09 6.04
N PRO A 276 9.11 0.57 4.81
CA PRO A 276 9.41 -0.82 4.58
C PRO A 276 10.88 -1.06 4.95
N ILE A 277 11.12 -1.86 6.00
CA ILE A 277 12.45 -2.34 6.36
C ILE A 277 12.66 -3.65 5.63
N PHE A 278 13.66 -3.66 4.75
CA PHE A 278 14.09 -4.84 4.04
C PHE A 278 15.31 -5.37 4.78
N HIS A 279 15.15 -6.50 5.47
CA HIS A 279 16.31 -7.16 6.05
C HIS A 279 17.22 -7.59 4.91
N GLY A 280 18.48 -7.19 4.97
CA GLY A 280 19.53 -7.71 4.10
C GLY A 280 20.15 -8.92 4.80
N GLY A 281 21.44 -8.82 5.07
CA GLY A 281 22.17 -9.90 5.70
C GLY A 281 23.62 -9.56 5.98
N PRO A 282 24.39 -10.54 6.46
CA PRO A 282 25.79 -10.38 6.68
C PRO A 282 26.53 -10.26 5.35
N MET A 283 27.60 -9.46 5.36
CA MET A 283 28.55 -9.35 4.27
C MET A 283 29.96 -9.59 4.76
N VAL A 284 30.78 -10.17 3.88
CA VAL A 284 32.21 -10.33 4.07
C VAL A 284 32.95 -9.76 2.86
N GLY A 285 34.03 -9.05 3.11
CA GLY A 285 34.89 -8.52 2.07
C GLY A 285 36.35 -8.82 2.33
N ILE A 286 37.12 -9.05 1.27
CA ILE A 286 38.57 -9.20 1.34
C ILE A 286 39.22 -8.41 0.21
N GLY A 287 40.32 -7.74 0.52
CA GLY A 287 41.08 -6.98 -0.45
C GLY A 287 42.19 -6.22 0.22
N GLY A 288 42.42 -4.97 -0.16
CA GLY A 288 43.52 -4.22 0.45
C GLY A 288 43.48 -2.73 0.22
N VAL A 289 44.41 -2.06 0.91
CA VAL A 289 44.66 -0.64 0.75
C VAL A 289 45.56 -0.41 -0.46
N VAL A 290 45.17 0.50 -1.34
CA VAL A 290 45.92 0.89 -2.54
C VAL A 290 46.65 2.20 -2.24
N GLY A 291 47.97 2.20 -2.32
CA GLY A 291 48.78 3.40 -2.06
C GLY A 291 50.07 3.12 -1.31
N SER A 292 50.40 3.98 -0.34
CA SER A 292 51.69 4.02 0.39
C SER A 292 51.96 2.86 1.34
N GLY A 293 51.04 1.89 1.43
CA GLY A 293 51.21 0.63 2.15
C GLY A 293 50.21 -0.38 1.62
N SER A 294 50.69 -1.44 0.98
CA SER A 294 49.84 -2.56 0.57
C SER A 294 49.51 -3.41 1.80
N GLU A 295 48.32 -3.20 2.36
CA GLU A 295 47.84 -3.98 3.49
C GLU A 295 46.65 -4.83 3.08
N LEU A 296 46.64 -6.09 3.50
CA LEU A 296 45.45 -6.94 3.40
C LEU A 296 44.38 -6.40 4.35
N ARG A 297 43.16 -6.25 3.86
CA ARG A 297 42.01 -5.80 4.64
C ARG A 297 40.87 -6.81 4.50
N MET A 298 40.27 -7.14 5.63
CA MET A 298 39.03 -7.91 5.70
C MET A 298 37.92 -7.03 6.29
N ARG A 299 36.72 -7.15 5.71
CA ARG A 299 35.50 -6.47 6.15
C ARG A 299 34.47 -7.50 6.56
N PHE A 300 33.81 -7.28 7.68
CA PHE A 300 32.58 -7.98 8.05
C PHE A 300 31.51 -6.96 8.33
N GLY A 301 30.28 -7.19 7.89
CA GLY A 301 29.21 -6.25 8.17
C GLY A 301 27.83 -6.86 8.08
N TRP A 302 26.84 -6.03 8.33
CA TRP A 302 25.43 -6.34 8.16
C TRP A 302 24.77 -5.17 7.43
N GLU A 303 23.92 -5.48 6.46
CA GLU A 303 23.15 -4.51 5.67
C GLU A 303 21.64 -4.73 5.85
N PHE A 304 20.86 -3.65 5.77
CA PHE A 304 19.40 -3.65 5.62
C PHE A 304 18.99 -2.44 4.77
N ALA A 305 17.83 -2.43 4.13
CA ALA A 305 17.36 -1.26 3.38
C ALA A 305 16.11 -0.64 4.00
N ALA A 306 16.06 0.69 3.99
CA ALA A 306 14.89 1.47 4.42
C ALA A 306 14.99 2.90 3.86
N PRO A 307 14.24 3.26 2.79
CA PRO A 307 13.46 2.38 1.89
C PRO A 307 14.35 1.52 0.97
N GLU A 308 13.78 0.75 0.04
CA GLU A 308 14.50 -0.28 -0.75
C GLU A 308 15.75 0.19 -1.52
N TYR A 309 15.80 1.46 -1.89
CA TYR A 309 16.91 2.06 -2.64
C TYR A 309 18.00 2.64 -1.73
N LEU A 310 17.79 2.62 -0.41
CA LEU A 310 18.72 3.15 0.58
C LEU A 310 19.13 2.03 1.54
N VAL A 311 20.32 1.51 1.33
CA VAL A 311 20.91 0.43 2.12
C VAL A 311 21.71 1.04 3.27
N TRP A 312 21.35 0.68 4.48
CA TRP A 312 22.05 1.01 5.71
C TRP A 312 22.89 -0.17 6.15
N GLY A 313 24.08 0.10 6.67
CA GLY A 313 24.94 -0.96 7.13
C GLY A 313 25.82 -0.56 8.30
N VAL A 314 26.32 -1.58 8.99
CA VAL A 314 27.44 -1.46 9.91
C VAL A 314 28.50 -2.47 9.52
N SER A 315 29.75 -2.04 9.45
CA SER A 315 30.86 -2.91 9.09
C SER A 315 32.06 -2.72 10.03
N ALA A 316 32.86 -3.76 10.17
CA ALA A 316 34.13 -3.79 10.86
C ALA A 316 35.23 -4.19 9.86
N ASP A 317 36.20 -3.32 9.66
CA ASP A 317 37.38 -3.54 8.83
C ASP A 317 38.60 -3.85 9.70
N THR A 318 39.42 -4.83 9.35
CA THR A 318 40.68 -5.15 10.04
C THR A 318 41.83 -5.46 9.09
N ASN A 319 43.06 -5.13 9.50
CA ASN A 319 44.31 -5.54 8.85
C ASN A 319 44.98 -6.76 9.54
N PHE A 320 44.28 -7.41 10.48
CA PHE A 320 44.76 -8.55 11.29
C PHE A 320 45.97 -8.29 12.20
N THR A 321 46.49 -7.06 12.22
CA THR A 321 47.72 -6.74 12.93
C THR A 321 47.43 -5.85 14.13
N ASP A 322 46.89 -4.66 13.88
CA ASP A 322 46.79 -3.62 14.91
C ASP A 322 45.60 -2.67 14.70
N ARG A 323 44.90 -2.78 13.57
CA ARG A 323 43.87 -1.82 13.18
C ARG A 323 42.51 -2.49 13.04
N VAL A 324 41.53 -1.88 13.71
CA VAL A 324 40.10 -2.19 13.59
C VAL A 324 39.35 -0.88 13.35
N VAL A 325 38.48 -0.86 12.34
CA VAL A 325 37.66 0.31 11.98
C VAL A 325 36.20 -0.12 11.94
N ILE A 326 35.34 0.50 12.74
CA ILE A 326 33.88 0.28 12.68
C ILE A 326 33.26 1.41 11.88
N THR A 327 32.40 1.09 10.91
CA THR A 327 31.79 2.06 10.02
C THR A 327 30.30 1.80 9.88
N PRO A 328 29.43 2.62 10.52
CA PRO A 328 28.07 2.81 10.04
C PRO A 328 28.10 3.54 8.69
N SER A 329 27.29 3.08 7.74
CA SER A 329 27.16 3.69 6.42
C SER A 329 25.74 3.65 5.85
N GLY A 330 25.50 4.50 4.86
CA GLY A 330 24.29 4.55 4.07
C GLY A 330 24.64 4.66 2.58
N ASP A 331 24.04 3.79 1.77
CA ASP A 331 24.31 3.55 0.37
C ASP A 331 23.03 3.74 -0.46
N PHE A 332 23.04 4.71 -1.38
CA PHE A 332 22.02 4.76 -2.42
C PHE A 332 22.33 3.68 -3.46
N THR A 333 21.37 2.80 -3.71
CA THR A 333 21.55 1.60 -4.53
C THR A 333 20.57 1.60 -5.69
N LEU A 334 21.08 1.45 -6.91
CA LEU A 334 20.25 1.26 -8.09
C LEU A 334 19.67 -0.16 -8.14
N PRO A 335 18.41 -0.32 -8.58
CA PRO A 335 17.78 -1.64 -8.69
C PRO A 335 18.50 -2.53 -9.71
N HIS A 336 18.38 -3.85 -9.54
CA HIS A 336 18.91 -4.81 -10.49
C HIS A 336 17.94 -4.97 -11.67
N LEU A 337 18.40 -4.62 -12.87
CA LEU A 337 17.71 -5.01 -14.10
C LEU A 337 18.20 -6.40 -14.52
N PHE A 338 17.45 -7.42 -14.07
CA PHE A 338 17.51 -8.86 -14.43
C PHE A 338 18.84 -9.35 -15.07
N PHE A 339 19.75 -9.99 -14.31
CA PHE A 339 21.02 -10.64 -14.72
C PHE A 339 21.99 -9.88 -15.67
N VAL A 340 21.63 -8.72 -16.20
CA VAL A 340 22.36 -8.02 -17.26
C VAL A 340 23.11 -6.82 -16.70
N ILE A 341 22.48 -6.09 -15.77
CA ILE A 341 23.06 -4.86 -15.20
C ILE A 341 23.36 -5.09 -13.72
N PRO A 342 24.64 -5.04 -13.31
CA PRO A 342 25.00 -5.10 -11.89
C PRO A 342 24.42 -3.88 -11.16
N SER A 343 24.02 -4.07 -9.91
CA SER A 343 23.61 -2.94 -9.09
C SER A 343 24.82 -2.10 -8.72
N LEU A 344 24.67 -0.79 -8.89
CA LEU A 344 25.65 0.21 -8.48
C LEU A 344 25.14 0.85 -7.18
N SER A 345 26.00 0.99 -6.19
CA SER A 345 25.77 1.91 -5.07
C SER A 345 26.81 2.99 -4.97
N LEU A 346 26.35 4.10 -4.41
CA LEU A 346 27.16 5.21 -3.94
C LEU A 346 26.68 5.57 -2.54
N GLY A 347 27.62 5.69 -1.62
CA GLY A 347 27.29 5.99 -0.25
C GLY A 347 28.39 6.66 0.53
N ALA A 348 28.07 6.87 1.79
CA ALA A 348 28.96 7.51 2.74
C ALA A 348 28.83 6.85 4.11
N GLY A 349 29.90 6.95 4.89
CA GLY A 349 29.94 6.38 6.23
C GLY A 349 30.82 7.18 7.17
N LEU A 350 30.77 6.79 8.44
CA LEU A 350 31.57 7.38 9.51
C LEU A 350 32.55 6.34 10.05
N PRO A 351 33.72 6.16 9.42
CA PRO A 351 34.71 5.20 9.89
C PRO A 351 35.28 5.65 11.24
N ILE A 352 35.22 4.76 12.23
CA ILE A 352 35.75 4.96 13.57
C ILE A 352 36.88 3.97 13.75
N VAL A 353 38.12 4.45 13.70
CA VAL A 353 39.29 3.66 14.10
C VAL A 353 39.14 3.38 15.59
N VAL A 354 39.08 2.11 15.99
CA VAL A 354 38.96 1.70 17.40
C VAL A 354 40.34 1.49 18.01
N THR A 355 41.26 0.88 17.25
CA THR A 355 42.65 0.64 17.63
C THR A 355 43.60 1.18 16.57
N PRO A 356 44.77 1.76 16.95
CA PRO A 356 45.26 1.88 18.34
C PRO A 356 44.66 3.07 19.11
N ASN A 357 44.21 4.13 18.43
CA ASN A 357 43.63 5.32 19.06
C ASN A 357 42.29 5.70 18.41
N PRO A 358 41.21 5.87 19.20
CA PRO A 358 39.91 6.28 18.70
C PRO A 358 39.96 7.53 17.82
N THR A 359 39.64 7.37 16.53
CA THR A 359 39.60 8.49 15.58
C THR A 359 38.43 8.33 14.63
N VAL A 360 37.65 9.41 14.48
CA VAL A 360 36.52 9.47 13.56
C VAL A 360 36.94 10.09 12.24
N GLY A 361 36.52 9.48 11.14
CA GLY A 361 36.71 9.98 9.79
C GLY A 361 35.42 10.10 9.01
N VAL A 362 35.57 10.33 7.72
CA VAL A 362 34.48 10.32 6.73
C VAL A 362 34.86 9.31 5.65
N ARG A 363 33.91 8.44 5.29
CA ARG A 363 34.03 7.48 4.19
C ARG A 363 33.16 7.91 3.04
N LEU A 364 33.70 7.85 1.82
CA LEU A 364 32.93 7.75 0.59
C LEU A 364 33.11 6.35 0.05
N GLU A 365 32.02 5.67 -0.32
CA GLU A 365 32.09 4.33 -0.88
C GLU A 365 31.25 4.18 -2.14
N SER A 366 31.72 3.30 -3.02
CA SER A 366 30.98 2.85 -4.18
C SER A 366 31.08 1.35 -4.28
N ALA A 367 30.02 0.70 -4.72
CA ALA A 367 30.03 -0.73 -4.95
C ALA A 367 29.36 -1.08 -6.27
N ILE A 368 29.87 -2.13 -6.88
CA ILE A 368 29.24 -2.81 -8.01
C ILE A 368 28.96 -4.25 -7.58
N THR A 369 27.70 -4.64 -7.55
CA THR A 369 27.26 -5.95 -7.06
C THR A 369 26.53 -6.69 -8.16
N PHE A 370 26.98 -7.91 -8.43
CA PHE A 370 26.32 -8.88 -9.27
C PHE A 370 25.81 -10.01 -8.38
N PHE A 371 24.57 -9.85 -7.92
CA PHE A 371 23.97 -10.72 -6.93
C PHE A 371 24.79 -10.78 -5.61
N PRO A 372 25.15 -11.95 -5.01
CA PRO A 372 25.84 -11.92 -3.73
C PRO A 372 27.30 -11.48 -3.88
N VAL A 373 27.86 -11.44 -5.11
CA VAL A 373 29.27 -11.12 -5.34
C VAL A 373 29.40 -9.68 -5.85
N GLY A 374 30.40 -8.94 -5.37
CA GLY A 374 30.66 -7.61 -5.89
C GLY A 374 32.06 -7.10 -5.59
N PHE A 375 32.28 -5.85 -5.97
CA PHE A 375 33.47 -5.10 -5.59
C PHE A 375 33.05 -3.80 -4.92
N ALA A 376 33.76 -3.43 -3.87
CA ALA A 376 33.57 -2.16 -3.18
C ALA A 376 34.88 -1.37 -3.20
N ALA A 377 34.79 -0.10 -3.53
CA ALA A 377 35.87 0.87 -3.41
C ALA A 377 35.48 1.92 -2.38
N SER A 378 36.39 2.24 -1.45
CA SER A 378 36.13 3.28 -0.46
C SER A 378 37.33 4.18 -0.24
N VAL A 379 37.05 5.42 0.16
CA VAL A 379 38.04 6.41 0.56
C VAL A 379 37.72 6.88 1.95
N ASP A 380 38.61 6.62 2.90
CA ASP A 380 38.48 7.07 4.28
C ASP A 380 39.40 8.26 4.52
N ILE A 381 38.85 9.33 5.08
CA ILE A 381 39.59 10.55 5.40
C ILE A 381 39.48 10.80 6.90
N PHE A 382 40.61 10.79 7.61
CA PHE A 382 40.68 10.99 9.06
C PHE A 382 41.29 12.37 9.37
N PRO A 383 40.47 13.42 9.58
CA PRO A 383 40.96 14.78 9.77
C PRO A 383 41.71 14.97 11.10
N GLY A 384 41.43 14.15 12.11
CA GLY A 384 42.08 14.20 13.42
C GLY A 384 43.51 13.65 13.45
N VAL A 385 43.98 13.04 12.36
CA VAL A 385 45.32 12.43 12.28
C VAL A 385 46.34 13.46 11.78
N SER A 386 47.39 13.68 12.57
CA SER A 386 48.47 14.62 12.24
C SER A 386 49.34 14.12 11.08
N LYS A 387 49.83 15.02 10.22
CA LYS A 387 50.85 14.66 9.21
C LYS A 387 52.15 14.24 9.92
N PRO A 388 52.87 13.21 9.45
CA PRO A 388 52.77 12.53 8.15
C PRO A 388 52.22 11.09 8.22
N ASP A 389 51.10 10.86 8.91
CA ASP A 389 50.52 9.52 8.99
C ASP A 389 49.98 9.03 7.62
N PRO A 390 50.45 7.87 7.11
CA PRO A 390 49.99 7.31 5.84
C PRO A 390 48.49 6.94 5.84
N HIS A 391 47.89 6.73 7.01
CA HIS A 391 46.47 6.37 7.17
C HIS A 391 45.54 7.58 7.27
N ARG A 392 46.04 8.80 7.06
CA ARG A 392 45.18 9.98 6.98
C ARG A 392 44.15 9.84 5.84
N ILE A 393 44.55 9.22 4.73
CA ILE A 393 43.69 8.93 3.58
C ILE A 393 43.93 7.49 3.15
N ASP A 394 42.96 6.61 3.36
CA ASP A 394 43.04 5.22 2.92
C ASP A 394 42.12 4.97 1.72
N TRP A 395 42.67 4.43 0.64
CA TRP A 395 41.91 3.91 -0.50
C TRP A 395 41.80 2.41 -0.37
N THR A 396 40.60 1.88 -0.17
CA THR A 396 40.39 0.43 -0.04
C THR A 396 39.67 -0.10 -1.27
N LEU A 397 40.12 -1.24 -1.78
CA LEU A 397 39.40 -2.03 -2.78
C LEU A 397 39.15 -3.43 -2.21
N LEU A 398 37.90 -3.87 -2.17
CA LEU A 398 37.48 -5.16 -1.64
C LEU A 398 36.67 -5.93 -2.69
N ALA A 399 36.91 -7.24 -2.80
CA ALA A 399 35.90 -8.16 -3.28
C ALA A 399 34.93 -8.45 -2.13
N ARG A 400 33.62 -8.37 -2.35
CA ARG A 400 32.57 -8.59 -1.34
C ARG A 400 31.69 -9.79 -1.70
N PHE A 401 31.24 -10.47 -0.67
CA PHE A 401 30.21 -11.50 -0.70
C PHE A 401 29.13 -11.19 0.33
N SER A 402 27.88 -11.14 -0.09
CA SER A 402 26.69 -10.84 0.72
C SER A 402 25.79 -12.08 0.78
N LEU A 403 25.28 -12.43 1.96
CA LEU A 403 24.38 -13.57 2.18
C LEU A 403 22.92 -13.11 2.24
#